data_AF-A0A3L6FVW2-F1
#
_entry.id   AF-A0A3L6FVW2-F1
#
_cell.length_a   1.000
_cell.length_b   1.000
_cell.length_c   1.000
_cell.angle_alpha   90.00
_cell.angle_beta   90.00
_cell.angle_gamma   90.00
#
_symmetry.space_group_name_H-M   'P 1'
#
loop_
_entity.id
_entity.type
_entity.pdbx_description
1 polymer ?
#
loop_
_entity_poly.entity_id
_entity_poly.type
_entity_poly.pdbx_seq_one_letter_code
_entity_poly.pdbx_strand_id
1 'polypeptide(L)'
;MAKFNNIATQVEILTKRKLSYCHLAQMKYLFREAIQIKRVLLPDEKSLCMYADMEIILVMDVVEYTSPDHSPSMAICDAFYSKLLTFLDAHQKVPAKEQVDALSKELFALSTVTGPFKINGVPICRVNQTYVIATSTKVDISGVDVSKFDDKYFAREKKQKVKKTEGELFETEKEASKSLPDFKKDDQKAVDAALIKAIEAVPELKAYLGARFSLRDGDKPHEMVF
;
A
#
# COMPACT_ATOMS: atom_id res chain seq x y z
N MET A 1 13.94 -23.82 6.81
CA MET A 1 12.90 -23.69 7.85
C MET A 1 12.56 -22.22 8.03
N ALA A 2 11.28 -21.88 8.04
CA ALA A 2 10.82 -20.49 8.12
C ALA A 2 10.75 -20.08 9.61
N LYS A 3 11.79 -19.39 10.07
CA LYS A 3 11.91 -18.89 11.44
C LYS A 3 11.17 -17.57 11.59
N PHE A 4 10.51 -17.35 12.72
CA PHE A 4 9.72 -16.14 12.97
C PHE A 4 10.56 -14.88 12.84
N ASN A 5 11.76 -14.83 13.43
CA ASN A 5 12.62 -13.66 13.33
C ASN A 5 12.99 -13.32 11.88
N ASN A 6 13.24 -14.33 11.04
CA ASN A 6 13.54 -14.14 9.62
C ASN A 6 12.30 -13.61 8.88
N ILE A 7 11.13 -14.18 9.13
CA ILE A 7 9.87 -13.74 8.52
C ILE A 7 9.54 -12.31 8.96
N ALA A 8 9.63 -12.01 10.25
CA ALA A 8 9.33 -10.69 10.80
C ALA A 8 10.25 -9.62 10.21
N THR A 9 11.54 -9.92 10.07
CA THR A 9 12.51 -9.03 9.42
C THR A 9 12.16 -8.79 7.95
N GLN A 10 11.80 -9.84 7.21
CA GLN A 10 11.41 -9.70 5.80
C GLN A 10 10.12 -8.89 5.64
N VAL A 11 9.12 -9.13 6.49
CA VAL A 11 7.87 -8.36 6.51
C VAL A 11 8.15 -6.89 6.83
N GLU A 12 9.03 -6.60 7.78
CA GLU A 12 9.42 -5.23 8.14
C GLU A 12 10.15 -4.53 6.98
N ILE A 13 11.04 -5.23 6.27
CA ILE A 13 11.75 -4.69 5.11
C ILE A 13 10.76 -4.36 3.98
N LEU A 14 9.87 -5.29 3.65
CA LEU A 14 8.97 -5.20 2.49
C LEU A 14 7.79 -4.25 2.73
N THR A 15 7.21 -4.27 3.93
CA THR A 15 5.96 -3.57 4.23
C THR A 15 6.13 -2.37 5.16
N LYS A 16 7.33 -2.18 5.72
CA LYS A 16 7.61 -1.17 6.77
C LYS A 16 6.73 -1.32 8.02
N ARG A 17 6.13 -2.50 8.24
CA ARG A 17 5.32 -2.82 9.42
C ARG A 17 6.01 -3.89 10.26
N LYS A 18 5.90 -3.76 11.59
CA LYS A 18 6.47 -4.74 12.53
C LYS A 18 5.53 -5.93 12.71
N LEU A 19 6.03 -7.13 12.47
CA LEU A 19 5.34 -8.37 12.79
C LEU A 19 5.75 -8.83 14.20
N SER A 20 4.80 -8.85 15.15
CA SER A 20 5.04 -9.24 16.54
C SER A 20 4.48 -10.64 16.84
N TYR A 21 4.88 -11.22 17.97
CA TYR A 21 4.32 -12.50 18.44
C TYR A 21 2.81 -12.44 18.67
N CYS A 22 2.27 -11.27 19.02
CA CYS A 22 0.83 -11.06 19.16
C CYS A 22 0.10 -11.28 17.83
N HIS A 23 0.65 -10.77 16.73
CA HIS A 23 0.08 -10.96 15.40
C HIS A 23 0.11 -12.44 15.00
N LEU A 24 1.22 -13.13 15.27
CA LEU A 24 1.32 -14.57 15.02
C LEU A 24 0.30 -15.38 15.84
N ALA A 25 0.10 -15.02 17.10
CA ALA A 25 -0.89 -15.66 17.96
C ALA A 25 -2.32 -15.46 17.44
N GLN A 26 -2.66 -14.26 16.97
CA GLN A 26 -3.96 -13.97 16.35
C GLN A 26 -4.15 -14.80 15.07
N MET A 27 -3.14 -14.87 14.21
CA MET A 27 -3.19 -15.67 12.98
C MET A 27 -3.35 -17.16 13.29
N LYS A 28 -2.61 -17.70 14.26
CA LYS A 28 -2.74 -19.10 14.72
C LYS A 28 -4.10 -19.38 15.34
N TYR A 29 -4.67 -18.42 16.06
CA TYR A 29 -5.99 -18.56 16.67
C TYR A 29 -7.08 -18.70 15.61
N LEU A 30 -7.00 -17.90 14.55
CA LEU A 30 -7.94 -17.94 13.43
C LEU A 30 -7.71 -19.16 12.52
N PHE A 31 -6.45 -19.53 12.30
CA PHE A 31 -6.03 -20.65 11.45
C PHE A 31 -5.31 -21.74 12.24
N ARG A 32 -6.05 -22.38 13.15
CA ARG A 32 -5.47 -23.42 14.02
C ARG A 32 -4.93 -24.62 13.25
N GLU A 33 -5.59 -24.99 12.16
CA GLU A 33 -5.29 -26.21 11.40
C GLU A 33 -4.14 -26.00 10.40
N ALA A 34 -4.07 -24.83 9.76
CA ALA A 34 -3.09 -24.56 8.70
C ALA A 34 -1.74 -24.06 9.23
N ILE A 35 -1.70 -23.37 10.38
CA ILE A 35 -0.45 -22.80 10.92
C ILE A 35 0.04 -23.71 12.03
N GLN A 36 1.17 -24.40 11.87
CA GLN A 36 1.85 -25.09 12.95
C GLN A 36 3.04 -24.25 13.43
N ILE A 37 3.20 -24.17 14.75
CA ILE A 37 4.29 -23.43 15.39
C ILE A 37 5.06 -24.40 16.26
N LYS A 38 6.38 -24.48 16.05
CA LYS A 38 7.29 -25.26 16.88
C LYS A 38 8.29 -24.32 17.54
N ARG A 39 8.51 -24.48 18.84
CA ARG A 39 9.59 -23.75 19.53
C ARG A 39 10.92 -24.43 19.22
N VAL A 40 11.91 -23.67 18.81
CA VAL A 40 13.26 -24.14 18.49
C VAL A 40 14.26 -23.32 19.30
N LEU A 41 15.28 -23.97 19.84
CA LEU A 41 16.42 -23.30 20.47
C LEU A 41 17.54 -23.17 19.45
N LEU A 42 18.04 -21.97 19.25
CA LEU A 42 19.10 -21.65 18.30
C LEU A 42 20.32 -21.12 19.04
N PRO A 43 21.53 -21.54 18.66
CA PRO A 43 22.75 -20.95 19.18
C PRO A 43 22.97 -19.55 18.59
N ASP A 44 23.31 -18.59 19.45
CA ASP A 44 23.80 -17.28 19.03
C ASP A 44 25.34 -17.29 19.01
N GLU A 45 25.90 -17.09 17.82
CA GLU A 45 27.35 -17.08 17.59
C GLU A 45 28.06 -15.94 18.33
N LYS A 46 27.36 -14.83 18.63
CA LYS A 46 27.97 -13.66 19.29
C LYS A 46 28.01 -13.78 20.81
N SER A 47 26.94 -14.29 21.40
CA SER A 47 26.80 -14.40 22.86
C SER A 47 27.10 -15.80 23.39
N LEU A 48 27.35 -16.78 22.51
CA LEU A 48 27.55 -18.21 22.81
C LEU A 48 26.38 -18.83 23.62
N CYS A 49 25.22 -18.17 23.66
CA CYS A 49 24.04 -18.63 24.40
C CYS A 49 22.96 -19.13 23.45
N MET A 50 22.06 -19.97 23.97
CA MET A 50 20.90 -20.45 23.22
C MET A 50 19.75 -19.46 23.39
N TYR A 51 19.12 -19.06 22.28
CA TYR A 51 17.90 -18.26 22.29
C TYR A 51 16.72 -19.06 21.72
N ALA A 52 15.53 -18.77 22.20
CA ALA A 52 14.31 -19.39 21.70
C ALA A 52 13.78 -18.62 20.49
N ASP A 53 13.48 -19.34 19.42
CA ASP A 53 12.77 -18.85 18.25
C ASP A 53 11.60 -19.78 17.94
N MET A 54 10.71 -19.33 17.06
CA MET A 54 9.56 -20.10 16.60
C MET A 54 9.75 -20.47 15.13
N GLU A 55 9.67 -21.75 14.84
CA GLU A 55 9.53 -22.26 13.48
C GLU A 55 8.05 -22.27 13.10
N ILE A 56 7.73 -21.64 11.98
CA ILE A 56 6.37 -21.56 11.43
C ILE A 56 6.29 -22.48 10.23
N ILE A 57 5.31 -23.38 10.26
CA ILE A 57 5.04 -24.35 9.20
C ILE A 57 3.61 -24.12 8.72
N LEU A 58 3.44 -23.89 7.43
CA LEU A 58 2.13 -23.82 6.80
C LEU A 58 1.79 -25.18 6.21
N VAL A 59 0.73 -25.80 6.72
CA VAL A 59 0.21 -27.08 6.23
C VAL A 59 -0.82 -26.77 5.15
N MET A 60 -0.45 -27.04 3.90
CA MET A 60 -1.27 -26.70 2.73
C MET A 60 -2.39 -27.70 2.46
N ASP A 61 -2.32 -28.90 3.03
CA ASP A 61 -3.27 -30.00 2.80
C ASP A 61 -4.67 -29.74 3.38
N VAL A 62 -4.83 -28.68 4.18
CA VAL A 62 -6.09 -28.31 4.85
C VAL A 62 -6.87 -27.24 4.07
N VAL A 63 -6.33 -26.73 2.97
CA VAL A 63 -6.97 -25.67 2.17
C VAL A 63 -7.60 -26.31 0.93
N GLU A 64 -8.93 -26.42 0.91
CA GLU A 64 -9.67 -26.88 -0.26
C GLU A 64 -9.56 -25.86 -1.40
N TYR A 65 -9.04 -26.30 -2.56
CA TYR A 65 -8.86 -25.47 -3.75
C TYR A 65 -10.22 -25.25 -4.43
N THR A 66 -10.74 -24.04 -4.38
CA THR A 66 -12.02 -23.68 -5.00
C THR A 66 -11.91 -23.29 -6.48
N SER A 67 -10.71 -23.23 -7.08
CA SER A 67 -10.57 -23.08 -8.53
C SER A 67 -9.22 -23.60 -9.06
N PRO A 68 -9.15 -24.08 -10.32
CA PRO A 68 -7.94 -24.64 -10.92
C PRO A 68 -6.84 -23.62 -11.29
N ASP A 69 -7.13 -22.31 -11.22
CA ASP A 69 -6.23 -21.24 -11.71
C ASP A 69 -5.48 -20.49 -10.59
N HIS A 70 -5.68 -20.83 -9.32
CA HIS A 70 -5.04 -20.14 -8.19
C HIS A 70 -3.68 -20.73 -7.82
N SER A 71 -2.69 -19.85 -7.61
CA SER A 71 -1.43 -20.27 -6.99
C SER A 71 -1.69 -20.74 -5.56
N PRO A 72 -0.88 -21.67 -5.02
CA PRO A 72 -1.04 -22.16 -3.65
C PRO A 72 -1.07 -21.05 -2.59
N SER A 73 -0.34 -19.96 -2.83
CA SER A 73 -0.36 -18.76 -1.98
C SER A 73 -1.69 -18.02 -1.99
N MET A 74 -2.36 -17.89 -3.15
CA MET A 74 -3.66 -17.22 -3.23
C MET A 74 -4.74 -18.05 -2.56
N ALA A 75 -4.72 -19.37 -2.71
CA ALA A 75 -5.65 -20.27 -2.03
C ALA A 75 -5.56 -20.12 -0.49
N ILE A 76 -4.35 -20.03 0.07
CA ILE A 76 -4.16 -19.77 1.51
C ILE A 76 -4.74 -18.41 1.89
N CYS A 77 -4.50 -17.36 1.10
CA CYS A 77 -5.04 -16.04 1.37
C CYS A 77 -6.57 -16.04 1.36
N ASP A 78 -7.20 -16.65 0.36
CA ASP A 78 -8.65 -16.70 0.22
C ASP A 78 -9.31 -17.48 1.36
N ALA A 79 -8.72 -18.62 1.74
CA ALA A 79 -9.12 -19.33 2.94
C ALA A 79 -8.98 -18.42 4.16
N PHE A 80 -7.85 -17.72 4.30
CA PHE A 80 -7.61 -16.81 5.42
C PHE A 80 -8.69 -15.75 5.56
N TYR A 81 -9.03 -15.10 4.44
CA TYR A 81 -10.08 -14.10 4.38
C TYR A 81 -11.45 -14.69 4.73
N SER A 82 -11.79 -15.89 4.23
CA SER A 82 -13.09 -16.48 4.49
C SER A 82 -13.31 -16.79 5.97
N LYS A 83 -12.34 -17.41 6.66
CA LYS A 83 -12.47 -17.65 8.12
C LYS A 83 -12.41 -16.35 8.92
N LEU A 84 -11.67 -15.33 8.48
CA LEU A 84 -11.66 -14.02 9.14
C LEU A 84 -13.05 -13.38 9.10
N LEU A 85 -13.72 -13.43 7.95
CA LEU A 85 -15.09 -12.96 7.80
C LEU A 85 -16.04 -13.71 8.72
N THR A 86 -15.97 -15.05 8.72
CA THR A 86 -16.80 -15.88 9.62
C THR A 86 -16.56 -15.55 11.10
N PHE A 87 -15.31 -15.32 11.49
CA PHE A 87 -14.96 -14.93 12.86
C PHE A 87 -15.53 -13.56 13.23
N LEU A 88 -15.46 -12.59 12.34
CA LEU A 88 -16.00 -11.25 12.57
C LEU A 88 -17.53 -11.26 12.63
N ASP A 89 -18.19 -12.03 11.75
CA ASP A 89 -19.64 -12.23 11.77
C ASP A 89 -20.11 -12.87 13.09
N ALA A 90 -19.34 -13.81 13.64
CA ALA A 90 -19.64 -14.45 14.91
C ALA A 90 -19.48 -13.53 16.13
N HIS A 91 -18.71 -12.44 15.99
CA HIS A 91 -18.35 -11.53 17.09
C HIS A 91 -18.87 -10.09 16.91
N GLN A 92 -19.67 -9.79 15.87
CA GLN A 92 -20.31 -8.48 15.63
C GLN A 92 -21.85 -8.56 15.60
N LYS A 93 -22.52 -7.43 15.90
CA LYS A 93 -23.97 -7.21 15.72
C LYS A 93 -24.35 -6.66 14.32
N VAL A 94 -23.38 -6.44 13.44
CA VAL A 94 -23.51 -5.86 12.09
C VAL A 94 -22.68 -6.73 11.12
N PRO A 95 -23.14 -6.99 9.88
CA PRO A 95 -22.46 -7.92 8.96
C PRO A 95 -21.01 -7.49 8.65
N ALA A 96 -20.05 -8.38 8.89
CA ALA A 96 -18.63 -8.10 8.82
C ALA A 96 -18.11 -7.89 7.40
N LYS A 97 -18.78 -8.45 6.39
CA LYS A 97 -18.37 -8.33 4.99
C LYS A 97 -18.35 -6.88 4.52
N GLU A 98 -19.39 -6.11 4.84
CA GLU A 98 -19.42 -4.67 4.52
C GLU A 98 -18.35 -3.89 5.29
N GLN A 99 -18.05 -4.28 6.53
CA GLN A 99 -17.09 -3.57 7.36
C GLN A 99 -15.63 -3.91 7.03
N VAL A 100 -15.32 -5.15 6.65
CA VAL A 100 -13.97 -5.55 6.17
C VAL A 100 -13.73 -5.05 4.75
N ASP A 101 -14.74 -5.08 3.89
CA ASP A 101 -14.63 -4.46 2.57
C ASP A 101 -14.50 -2.94 2.71
N ALA A 102 -15.19 -2.29 3.66
CA ALA A 102 -15.00 -0.88 3.97
C ALA A 102 -13.60 -0.60 4.56
N LEU A 103 -13.15 -1.37 5.55
CA LEU A 103 -11.85 -1.18 6.20
C LEU A 103 -10.68 -1.50 5.28
N SER A 104 -10.77 -2.55 4.45
CA SER A 104 -9.74 -2.86 3.46
C SER A 104 -9.74 -1.82 2.35
N LYS A 105 -10.91 -1.33 1.92
CA LYS A 105 -11.03 -0.22 0.99
C LYS A 105 -10.55 1.10 1.59
N GLU A 106 -10.65 1.33 2.89
CA GLU A 106 -10.09 2.50 3.60
C GLU A 106 -8.57 2.38 3.84
N LEU A 107 -8.07 1.21 4.24
CA LEU A 107 -6.64 0.96 4.52
C LEU A 107 -5.79 0.87 3.25
N PHE A 108 -6.38 0.38 2.16
CA PHE A 108 -5.73 0.28 0.85
C PHE A 108 -6.34 1.24 -0.19
N ALA A 109 -7.17 2.20 0.24
CA ALA A 109 -7.70 3.25 -0.63
C ALA A 109 -6.55 4.00 -1.30
N LEU A 110 -6.50 3.89 -2.63
CA LEU A 110 -5.76 4.81 -3.46
C LEU A 110 -6.62 6.06 -3.62
N SER A 111 -6.13 7.17 -3.07
CA SER A 111 -6.69 8.49 -3.28
C SER A 111 -6.08 9.11 -4.54
N THR A 112 -6.89 9.79 -5.34
CA THR A 112 -6.40 10.59 -6.46
C THR A 112 -6.02 11.95 -5.92
N VAL A 113 -4.73 12.28 -5.98
CA VAL A 113 -4.18 13.54 -5.50
C VAL A 113 -3.74 14.36 -6.70
N THR A 114 -4.04 15.65 -6.67
CA THR A 114 -3.50 16.63 -7.60
C THR A 114 -3.07 17.86 -6.81
N GLY A 115 -1.87 18.36 -7.09
CA GLY A 115 -1.47 19.71 -6.74
C GLY A 115 -1.28 20.45 -8.05
N PRO A 116 -1.86 21.64 -8.27
CA PRO A 116 -1.78 22.28 -9.58
C PRO A 116 -0.34 22.28 -10.13
N PHE A 117 -0.13 21.67 -11.30
CA PHE A 117 1.21 21.34 -11.78
C PHE A 117 2.06 22.61 -11.96
N LYS A 118 1.40 23.73 -12.27
CA LYS A 118 2.01 25.07 -12.38
C LYS A 118 2.56 25.63 -11.06
N ILE A 119 2.01 25.22 -9.91
CA ILE A 119 2.42 25.73 -8.59
C ILE A 119 3.46 24.78 -7.98
N ASN A 120 3.14 23.48 -7.92
CA ASN A 120 3.90 22.52 -7.11
C ASN A 120 4.68 21.49 -7.94
N GLY A 121 4.43 21.41 -9.25
CA GLY A 121 5.01 20.39 -10.12
C GLY A 121 4.50 18.97 -9.87
N VAL A 122 3.41 18.80 -9.13
CA VAL A 122 2.83 17.48 -8.81
C VAL A 122 1.75 17.14 -9.83
N PRO A 123 1.91 16.13 -10.70
CA PRO A 123 0.85 15.74 -11.61
C PRO A 123 -0.25 14.96 -10.85
N ILE A 124 -1.41 14.79 -11.50
CA ILE A 124 -2.47 13.90 -11.01
C ILE A 124 -1.88 12.50 -10.81
N CYS A 125 -1.86 12.04 -9.56
CA CYS A 125 -1.25 10.77 -9.17
C CYS A 125 -2.13 10.02 -8.16
N ARG A 126 -1.92 8.70 -8.07
CA ARG A 126 -2.56 7.86 -7.06
C ARG A 126 -1.62 7.73 -5.86
N VAL A 127 -2.12 8.06 -4.68
CA VAL A 127 -1.39 7.99 -3.41
C VAL A 127 -2.22 7.21 -2.40
N ASN A 128 -1.58 6.28 -1.67
CA ASN A 128 -2.25 5.58 -0.59
C ASN A 128 -2.46 6.54 0.59
N GLN A 129 -3.68 6.56 1.13
CA GLN A 129 -4.11 7.48 2.19
C GLN A 129 -3.25 7.42 3.46
N THR A 130 -2.60 6.28 3.74
CA THR A 130 -1.66 6.13 4.88
C THR A 130 -0.45 7.06 4.79
N TYR A 131 -0.06 7.49 3.59
CA TYR A 131 1.06 8.40 3.36
C TYR A 131 0.65 9.87 3.20
N VAL A 132 -0.64 10.18 3.42
CA VAL A 132 -1.19 11.53 3.26
C VAL A 132 -1.59 12.05 4.64
N ILE A 133 -1.13 13.26 4.98
CA ILE A 133 -1.61 14.00 6.14
C ILE A 133 -2.72 14.91 5.67
N ALA A 134 -3.93 14.72 6.18
CA ALA A 134 -5.06 15.61 5.89
C ALA A 134 -4.94 16.88 6.72
N THR A 135 -4.92 18.03 6.06
CA THR A 135 -4.98 19.35 6.72
C THR A 135 -6.42 19.82 6.85
N SER A 136 -6.66 20.74 7.77
CA SER A 136 -7.95 21.38 8.07
C SER A 136 -8.47 22.29 6.95
N THR A 137 -7.60 22.72 6.03
CA THR A 137 -7.94 23.57 4.89
C THR A 137 -8.81 22.85 3.86
N LYS A 138 -9.91 23.48 3.44
CA LYS A 138 -10.86 22.93 2.46
C LYS A 138 -10.96 23.86 1.27
N VAL A 139 -10.96 23.27 0.07
CA VAL A 139 -11.16 23.96 -1.21
C VAL A 139 -12.42 23.38 -1.84
N ASP A 140 -13.25 24.22 -2.45
CA ASP A 140 -14.42 23.73 -3.17
C ASP A 140 -14.00 23.06 -4.50
N ILE A 141 -14.51 21.84 -4.73
CA ILE A 141 -14.14 20.95 -5.85
C ILE A 141 -15.33 20.77 -6.81
N SER A 142 -16.45 21.46 -6.57
CA SER A 142 -17.70 21.33 -7.34
C SER A 142 -17.53 21.47 -8.87
N GLY A 143 -16.51 22.18 -9.35
CA GLY A 143 -16.22 22.39 -10.77
C GLY A 143 -15.23 21.42 -11.42
N VAL A 144 -14.81 20.33 -10.75
CA VAL A 144 -13.79 19.40 -11.26
C VAL A 144 -14.41 18.03 -11.60
N ASP A 145 -14.31 17.63 -12.86
CA ASP A 145 -14.76 16.31 -13.32
C ASP A 145 -13.77 15.20 -12.93
N VAL A 146 -14.16 14.33 -12.00
CA VAL A 146 -13.31 13.24 -11.50
C VAL A 146 -13.58 11.90 -12.18
N SER A 147 -14.71 11.77 -12.90
CA SER A 147 -15.23 10.51 -13.44
C SER A 147 -14.32 9.80 -14.46
N LYS A 148 -13.32 10.50 -15.02
CA LYS A 148 -12.37 9.93 -15.99
C LYS A 148 -11.19 9.22 -15.32
N PHE A 149 -10.93 9.47 -14.03
CA PHE A 149 -9.70 9.06 -13.35
C PHE A 149 -9.89 7.78 -12.52
N ASP A 150 -10.16 6.66 -13.21
CA ASP A 150 -10.25 5.33 -12.59
C ASP A 150 -8.89 4.61 -12.53
N ASP A 151 -8.79 3.51 -11.79
CA ASP A 151 -7.56 2.70 -11.68
C ASP A 151 -6.99 2.23 -13.03
N LYS A 152 -7.86 2.04 -14.03
CA LYS A 152 -7.46 1.70 -15.40
C LYS A 152 -6.65 2.82 -16.08
N TYR A 153 -6.93 4.08 -15.77
CA TYR A 153 -6.22 5.24 -16.31
C TYR A 153 -4.76 5.31 -15.82
N PHE A 154 -4.52 4.87 -14.57
CA PHE A 154 -3.20 4.88 -13.95
C PHE A 154 -2.42 3.57 -14.12
N ALA A 155 -3.04 2.53 -14.67
CA ALA A 155 -2.38 1.26 -14.93
C ALA A 155 -1.19 1.46 -15.89
N ARG A 156 -0.03 0.90 -15.51
CA ARG A 156 1.14 0.89 -16.39
C ARG A 156 0.90 -0.07 -17.54
N GLU A 157 1.13 0.38 -18.76
CA GLU A 157 1.17 -0.50 -19.93
C GLU A 157 2.27 -1.55 -19.72
N LYS A 158 1.88 -2.83 -19.71
CA LYS A 158 2.82 -3.94 -19.60
C LYS A 158 3.54 -4.08 -20.94
N LYS A 159 4.81 -3.66 -20.99
CA LYS A 159 5.67 -4.00 -22.13
C LYS A 159 5.75 -5.52 -22.25
N GLN A 160 5.39 -6.05 -23.42
CA GLN A 160 5.62 -7.46 -23.75
C GLN A 160 7.13 -7.72 -23.63
N LYS A 161 7.53 -8.73 -22.85
CA LYS A 161 8.92 -9.18 -22.81
C LYS A 161 9.25 -9.75 -24.20
N VAL A 162 9.92 -8.97 -25.02
CA VAL A 162 10.62 -9.50 -26.20
C VAL A 162 11.67 -10.49 -25.67
N LYS A 163 11.67 -11.73 -26.19
CA LYS A 163 12.74 -12.70 -25.91
C LYS A 163 14.04 -12.11 -26.48
N LYS A 164 14.87 -11.51 -25.62
CA LYS A 164 16.20 -11.03 -26.00
C LYS A 164 17.21 -12.18 -25.90
N THR A 165 18.00 -12.37 -26.93
CA THR A 165 19.14 -13.29 -27.00
C THR A 165 20.32 -12.69 -26.21
N GLU A 166 21.18 -13.52 -25.63
CA GLU A 166 22.15 -13.18 -24.56
C GLU A 166 23.20 -12.09 -24.89
N GLY A 167 23.28 -11.61 -26.14
CA GLY A 167 24.26 -10.60 -26.58
C GLY A 167 23.85 -9.12 -26.42
N GLU A 168 22.56 -8.81 -26.23
CA GLU A 168 22.05 -7.42 -26.22
C GLU A 168 21.78 -6.87 -24.81
N LEU A 169 22.28 -7.53 -23.76
CA LEU A 169 21.96 -7.18 -22.37
C LEU A 169 22.73 -5.95 -21.84
N PHE A 170 23.78 -5.51 -22.54
CA PHE A 170 24.68 -4.45 -22.10
C PHE A 170 24.78 -3.23 -23.03
N GLU A 171 23.99 -3.17 -24.10
CA GLU A 171 23.78 -1.88 -24.76
C GLU A 171 22.86 -1.04 -23.90
N THR A 172 23.46 -0.09 -23.18
CA THR A 172 22.79 1.07 -22.61
C THR A 172 22.08 1.83 -23.73
N GLU A 173 20.87 1.39 -24.06
CA GLU A 173 19.85 2.26 -24.63
C GLU A 173 19.78 3.47 -23.70
N LYS A 174 20.36 4.59 -24.15
CA LYS A 174 20.02 5.90 -23.62
C LYS A 174 18.50 5.92 -23.57
N GLU A 175 17.96 5.88 -22.35
CA GLU A 175 16.53 6.04 -22.13
C GLU A 175 16.15 7.38 -22.75
N ALA A 176 15.73 7.34 -24.01
CA ALA A 176 15.02 8.43 -24.64
C ALA A 176 13.88 8.70 -23.67
N SER A 177 13.93 9.87 -23.04
CA SER A 177 12.95 10.39 -22.11
C SER A 177 11.58 9.89 -22.53
N LYS A 178 11.01 8.94 -21.77
CA LYS A 178 9.61 8.52 -21.97
C LYS A 178 8.79 9.77 -21.68
N SER A 179 8.56 10.57 -22.71
CA SER A 179 7.65 11.70 -22.66
C SER A 179 6.31 11.13 -22.19
N LEU A 180 5.78 11.73 -21.12
CA LEU A 180 4.44 11.39 -20.68
C LEU A 180 3.49 11.54 -21.88
N PRO A 181 2.56 10.58 -22.09
CA PRO A 181 1.60 10.63 -23.18
C PRO A 181 0.89 11.99 -23.21
N ASP A 182 0.73 12.57 -24.40
CA ASP A 182 0.21 13.93 -24.53
C ASP A 182 -1.21 14.09 -23.95
N PHE A 183 -2.02 13.03 -23.99
CA PHE A 183 -3.36 13.03 -23.36
C PHE A 183 -3.32 13.36 -21.86
N LYS A 184 -2.32 12.87 -21.12
CA LYS A 184 -2.18 13.14 -19.68
C LYS A 184 -1.87 14.61 -19.40
N LYS A 185 -1.16 15.27 -20.32
CA LYS A 185 -0.84 16.70 -20.20
C LYS A 185 -2.08 17.55 -20.41
N ASP A 186 -2.95 17.17 -21.34
CA ASP A 186 -4.16 17.93 -21.64
C ASP A 186 -5.23 17.74 -20.56
N ASP A 187 -5.40 16.52 -20.05
CA ASP A 187 -6.25 16.26 -18.88
C ASP A 187 -5.79 17.07 -17.66
N GLN A 188 -4.47 17.13 -17.42
CA GLN A 188 -3.90 17.94 -16.33
C GLN A 188 -4.21 19.43 -16.49
N LYS A 189 -4.05 19.98 -17.70
CA LYS A 189 -4.33 21.41 -17.95
C LYS A 189 -5.81 21.74 -17.70
N ALA A 190 -6.72 20.84 -18.08
CA ALA A 190 -8.15 21.03 -17.88
C ALA A 190 -8.50 21.08 -16.38
N VAL A 191 -7.99 20.13 -15.60
CA VAL A 191 -8.20 20.06 -14.14
C VAL A 191 -7.53 21.23 -13.42
N ASP A 192 -6.29 21.58 -13.78
CA ASP A 192 -5.56 22.71 -13.21
C ASP A 192 -6.28 24.04 -13.45
N ALA A 193 -6.90 24.23 -14.62
CA ALA A 193 -7.61 25.47 -14.96
C ALA A 193 -8.82 25.71 -14.05
N ALA A 194 -9.50 24.64 -13.61
CA ALA A 194 -10.60 24.74 -12.65
C ALA A 194 -10.08 24.97 -11.23
N LEU A 195 -9.07 24.21 -10.80
CA LEU A 195 -8.51 24.28 -9.45
C LEU A 195 -7.81 25.60 -9.14
N ILE A 196 -7.06 26.17 -10.09
CA ILE A 196 -6.34 27.44 -9.88
C ILE A 196 -7.31 28.57 -9.56
N LYS A 197 -8.49 28.60 -10.18
CA LYS A 197 -9.52 29.62 -9.89
C LYS A 197 -10.04 29.51 -8.45
N ALA A 198 -10.26 28.29 -7.97
CA ALA A 198 -10.68 28.05 -6.59
C ALA A 198 -9.57 28.38 -5.58
N ILE A 199 -8.30 28.12 -5.93
CA ILE A 199 -7.14 28.38 -5.07
C ILE A 199 -6.85 29.87 -4.97
N GLU A 200 -6.99 30.63 -6.06
CA GLU A 200 -6.79 32.09 -6.05
C GLU A 200 -7.88 32.84 -5.28
N ALA A 201 -9.05 32.22 -5.06
CA ALA A 201 -10.09 32.77 -4.21
C ALA A 201 -9.74 32.72 -2.70
N VAL A 202 -8.81 31.83 -2.29
CA VAL A 202 -8.37 31.72 -0.90
C VAL A 202 -7.06 32.51 -0.72
N PRO A 203 -6.99 33.48 0.21
CA PRO A 203 -5.79 34.28 0.42
C PRO A 203 -4.61 33.38 0.80
N GLU A 204 -3.43 33.68 0.23
CA GLU A 204 -2.14 33.01 0.50
C GLU A 204 -2.05 31.51 0.19
N LEU A 205 -3.13 30.85 -0.24
CA LEU A 205 -3.14 29.41 -0.49
C LEU A 205 -2.19 28.99 -1.62
N LYS A 206 -2.02 29.85 -2.63
CA LYS A 206 -1.05 29.64 -3.72
C LYS A 206 0.39 29.56 -3.21
N ALA A 207 0.75 30.42 -2.24
CA ALA A 207 2.07 30.41 -1.63
C ALA A 207 2.25 29.21 -0.70
N TYR A 208 1.20 28.88 0.08
CA TYR A 208 1.18 27.70 0.93
C TYR A 208 1.41 26.40 0.14
N LEU A 209 0.70 26.22 -0.97
CA LEU A 209 0.87 25.04 -1.83
C LEU A 209 2.28 24.96 -2.41
N GLY A 210 2.85 26.09 -2.87
CA GLY A 210 4.21 26.10 -3.42
C GLY A 210 5.31 25.79 -2.39
N ALA A 211 5.03 25.95 -1.09
CA ALA A 211 5.96 25.65 -0.02
C ALA A 211 6.00 24.14 0.28
N ARG A 212 7.20 23.62 0.58
CA ARG A 212 7.37 22.23 1.03
C ARG A 212 7.24 22.16 2.54
N PHE A 213 6.46 21.21 3.04
CA PHE A 213 6.44 20.89 4.47
C PHE A 213 7.78 20.30 4.90
N SER A 214 8.39 20.89 5.92
CA SER A 214 9.59 20.38 6.57
C SER A 214 9.51 20.65 8.07
N LEU A 215 10.07 19.73 8.86
CA LEU A 215 10.24 19.93 10.29
C LEU A 215 11.59 20.63 10.52
N ARG A 216 11.60 21.64 11.40
CA ARG A 216 12.80 22.31 11.88
C ARG A 216 13.15 21.82 13.29
N ASP A 217 14.35 22.15 13.73
CA ASP A 217 14.78 21.84 15.09
C ASP A 217 13.84 22.51 16.10
N GLY A 218 13.25 21.70 16.98
CA GLY A 218 12.27 22.13 17.98
C GLY A 218 10.81 21.87 17.59
N ASP A 219 10.52 21.53 16.34
CA ASP A 219 9.17 21.16 15.91
C ASP A 219 8.79 19.78 16.46
N LYS A 220 7.61 19.69 17.07
CA LYS A 220 7.06 18.46 17.64
C LYS A 220 5.79 18.05 16.90
N PRO A 221 5.82 17.01 16.06
CA PRO A 221 4.67 16.62 15.24
C PRO A 221 3.40 16.27 16.03
N HIS A 222 3.54 15.83 17.28
CA HIS A 222 2.41 15.51 18.16
C HIS A 222 1.73 16.75 18.78
N GLU A 223 2.39 17.91 18.75
CA GLU A 223 1.82 19.19 19.19
C GLU A 223 1.28 20.00 17.99
N MET A 224 1.61 19.60 16.76
CA MET A 224 1.14 20.26 15.53
C MET A 224 -0.32 19.93 15.24
N VAL A 225 -1.08 20.95 14.84
CA VAL A 225 -2.45 20.82 14.33
C VAL A 225 -2.41 20.92 12.82
N PHE A 226 -2.92 19.89 12.15
CA PHE A 226 -2.99 19.81 10.69
C PHE A 226 -4.39 20.22 10.20
#